data_AF-A0A2A7AV02-F1
#
_entry.id   AF-A0A2A7AV02-F1
#
_cell.length_a   1.000
_cell.length_b   1.000
_cell.length_c   1.000
_cell.angle_alpha   90.00
_cell.angle_beta   90.00
_cell.angle_gamma   90.00
#
_symmetry.space_group_name_H-M   'P 1'
#
loop_
_entity.id
_entity.type
_entity.pdbx_description
1 polymer ?
#
loop_
_entity_poly.entity_id
_entity_poly.type
_entity_poly.pdbx_seq_one_letter_code
_entity_poly.pdbx_strand_id
1 'polypeptide(L)' 'MRTEKKSYRSRMDPIVALVLIFAVLKVTGLISWSWLWVLSPIWITLLIFAAIFSFILVGGRIVKGKW' A
#
# COMPACT_ATOMS: atom_id res chain seq x y z
N MET A 1 -14.53 -29.15 -27.67
CA MET A 1 -14.23 -27.99 -26.81
C MET A 1 -13.39 -28.45 -25.63
N ARG A 2 -12.09 -28.13 -25.58
CA ARG A 2 -11.24 -28.41 -24.39
C ARG A 2 -11.38 -27.25 -23.41
N THR A 3 -11.92 -27.52 -22.23
CA THR A 3 -12.03 -26.54 -21.15
C THR A 3 -10.66 -26.36 -20.50
N GLU A 4 -10.08 -25.18 -20.67
CA GLU A 4 -8.84 -24.77 -20.02
C GLU A 4 -9.09 -24.57 -18.52
N LYS A 5 -8.55 -25.46 -17.69
CA LYS A 5 -8.55 -25.30 -16.23
C LYS A 5 -7.44 -24.29 -15.91
N LYS A 6 -7.78 -23.00 -15.78
CA LYS A 6 -6.86 -21.99 -15.24
C LYS A 6 -6.53 -22.36 -13.80
N SER A 7 -5.37 -22.99 -13.61
CA SER A 7 -4.78 -23.23 -12.30
C SER A 7 -4.53 -21.88 -11.62
N TYR A 8 -5.46 -21.50 -10.74
CA TYR A 8 -5.26 -20.41 -9.79
C TYR A 8 -4.16 -20.85 -8.82
N ARG A 9 -2.90 -20.69 -9.25
CA ARG A 9 -1.76 -20.75 -8.35
C ARG A 9 -1.97 -19.60 -7.38
N SER A 10 -2.49 -19.93 -6.20
CA SER A 10 -2.56 -19.07 -5.03
C SER A 10 -1.14 -18.65 -4.70
N ARG A 11 -0.66 -17.63 -5.41
CA ARG A 11 0.57 -16.93 -5.12
C ARG A 11 0.24 -16.19 -3.84
N MET A 12 0.45 -16.85 -2.69
CA MET A 12 0.28 -16.24 -1.38
C MET A 12 0.95 -14.87 -1.46
N ASP A 13 0.15 -13.82 -1.45
CA ASP A 13 0.66 -12.50 -1.75
C ASP A 13 1.73 -12.19 -0.72
N PRO A 14 2.99 -11.96 -1.14
CA PRO A 14 4.10 -11.76 -0.19
C PRO A 14 3.83 -10.57 0.74
N ILE A 15 2.94 -9.67 0.32
CA ILE A 15 2.38 -8.57 1.11
C ILE A 15 1.64 -9.10 2.34
N VAL A 16 0.77 -10.11 2.20
CA VAL A 16 0.02 -10.71 3.30
C VAL A 16 0.97 -11.37 4.30
N ALA A 17 1.98 -12.10 3.80
CA ALA A 17 2.98 -12.73 4.66
C ALA A 17 3.78 -11.69 5.46
N LEU A 18 4.24 -10.60 4.82
CA LEU A 18 4.92 -9.50 5.51
C LEU A 18 4.04 -8.84 6.56
N VAL A 19 2.78 -8.53 6.24
CA VAL A 19 1.82 -7.92 7.17
C VAL A 19 1.59 -8.84 8.37
N LEU A 20 1.43 -10.14 8.15
CA LEU A 20 1.22 -11.12 9.20
C LEU A 20 2.45 -11.22 10.13
N ILE A 21 3.66 -11.28 9.57
CA ILE A 21 4.91 -11.33 10.36
C ILE A 21 5.08 -10.07 11.22
N PHE A 22 4.85 -8.88 10.65
CA PHE A 22 4.92 -7.62 11.39
C PHE A 22 3.86 -7.53 12.50
N ALA A 23 2.64 -8.00 12.24
CA ALA A 23 1.56 -8.04 13.22
C ALA A 23 1.89 -9.00 14.38
N VAL A 24 2.35 -10.21 14.08
CA VAL A 24 2.69 -11.21 15.09
C VAL A 24 3.84 -10.73 15.96
N LEU A 25 4.92 -10.19 15.37
CA LEU A 25 6.10 -9.69 16.10
C LEU A 25 5.76 -8.52 17.05
N LYS A 26 4.83 -7.65 16.64
CA LYS A 26 4.32 -6.55 17.47
C LYS A 26 3.52 -7.07 18.67
N VAL A 27 2.64 -8.05 18.46
CA VAL A 27 1.82 -8.66 19.52
C VAL A 27 2.67 -9.49 20.50
N THR A 28 3.77 -10.08 20.03
CA THR A 28 4.70 -10.82 20.91
C THR A 28 5.54 -9.91 21.83
N GLY A 29 5.40 -8.57 21.74
CA GLY A 29 6.07 -7.65 22.66
C GLY A 29 7.59 -7.57 22.49
N LEU A 30 8.15 -8.22 21.47
CA LEU A 30 9.58 -8.24 21.17
C LEU A 30 10.10 -6.89 20.64
N ILE A 31 9.20 -5.96 20.28
CA ILE A 31 9.57 -4.66 19.72
C ILE A 31 8.58 -3.56 20.17
N SER A 32 9.07 -2.54 20.87
CA SER A 32 8.30 -1.34 21.31
C SER A 32 8.01 -0.34 20.18
N TRP A 33 8.26 -0.74 18.93
CA TRP A 33 8.26 0.15 17.77
C TRP A 33 6.86 0.69 17.45
N SER A 34 6.76 1.91 16.91
CA SER A 34 5.48 2.58 16.66
C SER A 34 4.57 1.83 15.68
N TRP A 35 3.28 1.74 16.00
CA TRP A 35 2.22 1.18 15.13
C TRP A 35 2.14 1.88 13.76
N LEU A 36 2.63 3.12 13.68
CA LEU A 36 2.80 3.88 12.44
C LEU A 36 3.61 3.12 11.37
N TRP A 37 4.63 2.34 11.77
CA TRP A 37 5.41 1.52 10.83
C TRP A 37 4.72 0.22 10.43
N VAL A 38 3.89 -0.37 11.30
CA VAL A 38 3.05 -1.53 10.96
C VAL A 38 2.01 -1.14 9.89
N LEU A 39 1.52 0.10 9.92
CA LEU A 39 0.66 0.65 8.87
C LEU A 39 1.43 1.17 7.65
N SER A 40 2.74 0.93 7.50
CA SER A 40 3.49 1.32 6.29
C SER A 40 2.76 0.99 4.98
N PRO A 41 2.13 -0.20 4.79
CA PRO A 41 1.34 -0.45 3.58
C PRO A 41 0.18 0.55 3.39
N ILE A 42 -0.55 0.88 4.46
CA ILE A 42 -1.62 1.90 4.45
C ILE A 42 -1.04 3.29 4.17
N TRP A 43 0.07 3.64 4.82
CA TRP A 43 0.73 4.94 4.65
C TRP A 43 1.28 5.12 3.24
N ILE A 44 1.85 4.08 2.64
CA ILE A 44 2.31 4.09 1.25
C ILE A 44 1.13 4.35 0.31
N THR A 45 0.01 3.66 0.51
CA THR A 45 -1.20 3.91 -0.29
C THR A 45 -1.70 5.36 -0.13
N LEU A 46 -1.76 5.86 1.10
CA LEU A 46 -2.15 7.24 1.39
C LEU A 46 -1.18 8.27 0.79
N LEU A 47 0.13 8.01 0.87
CA LEU A 47 1.16 8.89 0.33
C LEU A 47 1.07 8.98 -1.20
N ILE A 48 0.87 7.85 -1.88
CA ILE A 48 0.67 7.82 -3.33
C ILE A 48 -0.59 8.60 -3.70
N PHE A 49 -1.70 8.38 -2.98
CA PHE A 49 -2.95 9.10 -3.23
C PHE A 49 -2.79 10.61 -3.02
N ALA A 50 -2.15 11.01 -1.93
CA ALA A 50 -1.85 12.40 -1.62
C ALA A 50 -0.90 13.03 -2.65
N ALA A 51 0.10 12.30 -3.13
CA ALA A 51 1.02 12.77 -4.16
C ALA A 51 0.30 13.00 -5.49
N ILE A 52 -0.57 12.08 -5.91
CA ILE A 52 -1.39 12.24 -7.12
C ILE A 52 -2.33 13.43 -6.97
N PHE A 53 -3.03 13.54 -5.84
CA PHE A 53 -3.93 14.65 -5.56
C PHE A 53 -3.19 15.99 -5.57
N SER A 54 -2.03 16.05 -4.91
CA SER A 54 -1.16 17.23 -4.90
C SER A 54 -0.67 17.58 -6.31
N PHE A 55 -0.25 16.60 -7.10
CA PHE A 55 0.17 16.82 -8.49
C PHE A 55 -0.96 17.36 -9.37
N ILE A 56 -2.19 16.86 -9.22
CA ILE A 56 -3.37 17.35 -9.94
C ILE A 56 -3.72 18.77 -9.49
N LEU A 57 -3.69 19.05 -8.19
CA LEU A 57 -4.03 20.36 -7.65
C LEU A 57 -2.98 21.40 -8.06
N VAL A 58 -1.70 21.06 -7.93
CA VAL A 58 -0.58 21.89 -8.40
C VAL A 58 -0.69 22.07 -9.91
N GLY A 59 -0.79 20.98 -10.68
CA GLY A 59 -0.97 20.97 -12.14
C GLY A 59 -2.13 21.85 -12.64
N GLY A 60 -3.29 21.76 -12.00
CA GLY A 60 -4.44 22.60 -12.29
C GLY A 60 -4.22 24.07 -11.88
N ARG A 61 -3.51 24.32 -10.77
CA ARG A 61 -3.16 25.67 -10.31
C ARG A 61 -2.14 26.35 -11.23
N ILE A 62 -1.14 25.64 -11.75
CA ILE A 62 -0.19 26.20 -12.73
C ILE A 62 -0.87 26.53 -14.06
N VAL A 63 -1.78 25.69 -14.56
CA VAL A 63 -2.49 25.96 -15.83
C VAL A 63 -3.44 27.16 -15.71
N LYS A 64 -4.09 27.33 -14.56
CA LYS A 64 -5.03 28.44 -14.33
C LYS A 64 -4.35 29.72 -13.82
N GLY A 65 -3.06 29.66 -13.51
CA GLY A 65 -2.24 30.75 -12.97
C GLY A 65 -1.49 31.57 -14.02
N LYS A 66 -1.91 31.57 -15.29
CA LYS A 66 -1.50 32.58 -16.27
C LYS A 66 -2.27 33.88 -15.99
N TRP A 67 -1.68 34.72 -15.15
CA TRP A 67 -1.90 36.17 -15.18
C TRP A 67 -1.12 36.76 -16.36
#